data_AF-A0A0J6T182-F1
#
_entry.id   AF-A0A0J6T182-F1
#
_cell.length_a   1.000
_cell.length_b   1.000
_cell.length_c   1.000
_cell.angle_alpha   90.00
_cell.angle_beta   90.00
_cell.angle_gamma   90.00
#
_symmetry.space_group_name_H-M   'P 1'
#
loop_
_entity.id
_entity.type
_entity.pdbx_description
1 polymer ?
#
loop_
_entity_poly.entity_id
_entity_poly.type
_entity_poly.pdbx_seq_one_letter_code
_entity_poly.pdbx_strand_id
1 'polypeptide(L)'
;MRPLTILGVAYPFAPVSPDAVGGAEQVLARLDAALVAAGHRSVVVARTGSRVAGTLVAVPAEEGAIDDEVRARGHARHRAAIATALRDHPVDLIHLHGIDFSEYLPPPGAPVLATLHLPPSWYPPDALHPRPPGTWLHGVPAPRSGARHLAP
;
A
#
# COMPACT_ATOMS: atom_id res chain seq x y z
N MET A 1 19.24 7.10 14.58
CA MET A 1 19.09 6.11 13.48
C MET A 1 19.40 6.81 12.16
N ARG A 2 19.94 6.11 11.15
CA ARG A 2 20.14 6.71 9.82
C ARG A 2 18.77 6.97 9.16
N PRO A 3 18.54 8.12 8.50
CA PRO A 3 17.32 8.35 7.73
C PRO A 3 17.16 7.28 6.63
N LEU A 4 15.93 6.80 6.46
CA LEU A 4 15.56 5.81 5.45
C LEU A 4 14.57 6.45 4.47
N THR A 5 14.58 5.99 3.23
CA THR A 5 13.55 6.32 2.23
C THR A 5 12.60 5.15 2.08
N ILE A 6 11.34 5.35 2.47
CA ILE A 6 10.29 4.33 2.42
C ILE A 6 9.31 4.68 1.30
N LEU A 7 9.07 3.74 0.39
CA LEU A 7 8.05 3.85 -0.64
C LEU A 7 6.78 3.14 -0.19
N GLY A 8 5.79 3.89 0.27
CA GLY A 8 4.45 3.37 0.52
C GLY A 8 3.64 3.27 -0.78
N VAL A 9 2.97 2.15 -1.00
CA VAL A 9 2.11 1.93 -2.18
C VAL A 9 0.70 1.62 -1.74
N ALA A 10 -0.21 2.51 -2.09
CA ALA A 10 -1.63 2.41 -1.75
C ALA A 10 -2.39 1.44 -2.65
N TYR A 11 -3.63 1.16 -2.27
CA TYR A 11 -4.60 0.53 -3.15
C TYR A 11 -4.96 1.47 -4.32
N PRO A 12 -5.00 0.99 -5.59
CA PRO A 12 -5.17 1.89 -6.74
C PRO A 12 -6.49 2.68 -6.79
N PHE A 13 -7.54 2.16 -6.16
CA PHE A 13 -8.90 2.67 -6.37
C PHE A 13 -9.48 3.45 -5.19
N ALA A 14 -8.69 3.71 -4.15
CA ALA A 14 -9.09 4.56 -3.04
C ALA A 14 -8.01 5.63 -2.76
N PRO A 15 -8.41 6.87 -2.42
CA PRO A 15 -7.44 7.89 -2.02
C PRO A 15 -6.91 7.61 -0.60
N VAL A 16 -5.62 7.87 -0.40
CA VAL A 16 -5.03 7.88 0.94
C VAL A 16 -5.39 9.20 1.62
N SER A 17 -5.89 9.13 2.84
CA SER A 17 -6.17 10.31 3.67
C SER A 17 -6.25 9.89 5.13
N PRO A 18 -5.91 10.77 6.09
CA PRO A 18 -6.24 10.57 7.50
C PRO A 18 -7.74 10.28 7.74
N ASP A 19 -8.59 10.81 6.86
CA ASP A 19 -10.05 10.72 6.91
C ASP A 19 -10.61 9.63 5.98
N ALA A 20 -9.75 8.76 5.43
CA ALA A 20 -10.18 7.70 4.52
C ALA A 20 -11.11 6.72 5.23
N VAL A 21 -12.12 6.21 4.54
CA VAL A 21 -13.03 5.18 5.10
C VAL A 21 -12.33 3.83 5.21
N GLY A 22 -11.42 3.52 4.28
CA GLY A 22 -10.70 2.26 4.25
C GLY A 22 -9.57 2.18 5.29
N GLY A 23 -9.46 1.02 5.94
CA GLY A 23 -8.47 0.79 7.00
C GLY A 23 -7.03 0.84 6.48
N ALA A 24 -6.78 0.29 5.29
CA ALA A 24 -5.45 0.28 4.68
C ALA A 24 -4.95 1.71 4.37
N GLU A 25 -5.84 2.55 3.84
CA GLU A 25 -5.58 3.95 3.51
C GLU A 25 -5.30 4.77 4.76
N GLN A 26 -6.07 4.57 5.85
CA GLN A 26 -5.79 5.23 7.12
C GLN A 26 -4.45 4.79 7.73
N VAL A 27 -4.14 3.50 7.67
CA VAL A 27 -2.86 2.98 8.17
C VAL A 27 -1.70 3.60 7.40
N LEU A 28 -1.77 3.62 6.06
CA LEU A 28 -0.74 4.22 5.23
C LEU A 28 -0.58 5.72 5.50
N ALA A 29 -1.68 6.47 5.64
CA ALA A 29 -1.62 7.90 5.98
C ALA A 29 -0.93 8.15 7.34
N ARG A 30 -1.21 7.32 8.35
CA ARG A 30 -0.58 7.42 9.67
C ARG A 30 0.90 7.04 9.64
N LEU A 31 1.26 5.99 8.91
CA LEU A 31 2.65 5.56 8.75
C LEU A 31 3.48 6.63 8.04
N ASP A 32 2.96 7.19 6.95
CA ASP A 32 3.60 8.28 6.20
C ASP A 32 3.88 9.49 7.11
N ALA A 33 2.88 9.96 7.86
CA ALA A 33 3.06 11.05 8.81
C ALA A 33 4.08 10.72 9.92
N ALA A 34 4.05 9.51 10.45
CA ALA A 34 4.97 9.08 11.50
C ALA A 34 6.42 8.97 10.99
N LEU A 35 6.62 8.45 9.78
CA LEU A 35 7.93 8.35 9.13
C LEU A 35 8.55 9.74 8.93
N VAL A 36 7.77 10.68 8.39
CA VAL A 36 8.20 12.08 8.22
C VAL A 36 8.54 12.72 9.56
N ALA A 37 7.68 12.57 10.57
CA ALA A 37 7.91 13.12 11.90
C ALA A 37 9.17 12.55 12.58
N ALA A 38 9.52 11.31 12.30
CA ALA A 38 10.73 10.65 12.78
C ALA A 38 12.01 10.99 11.96
N GLY A 39 11.89 11.83 10.93
CA GLY A 39 13.02 12.25 10.09
C GLY A 39 13.38 11.28 8.97
N HIS A 40 12.51 10.31 8.66
CA HIS A 40 12.63 9.48 7.46
C HIS A 40 12.03 10.19 6.25
N ARG A 41 12.39 9.74 5.05
CA ARG A 41 11.78 10.20 3.81
C ARG A 41 10.66 9.24 3.44
N SER A 42 9.43 9.74 3.40
CA SER A 42 8.27 8.99 2.93
C SER A 42 7.92 9.42 1.51
N VAL A 43 7.81 8.45 0.60
CA VAL A 43 7.30 8.62 -0.76
C VAL A 43 6.09 7.72 -0.91
N VAL A 44 4.98 8.24 -1.43
CA VAL A 44 3.71 7.50 -1.50
C VAL A 44 3.21 7.45 -2.94
N VAL A 45 3.12 6.25 -3.50
CA VAL A 45 2.36 6.01 -4.74
C VAL A 45 0.90 5.84 -4.36
N ALA A 46 0.06 6.77 -4.77
CA ALA A 46 -1.37 6.73 -4.51
C ALA A 46 -2.17 7.48 -5.57
N ARG A 47 -3.47 7.20 -5.62
CA ARG A 47 -4.44 7.89 -6.47
C ARG A 47 -4.36 9.42 -6.28
N THR A 48 -4.52 10.16 -7.36
CA THR A 48 -4.76 11.61 -7.37
C THR A 48 -5.88 11.99 -6.41
N GLY A 49 -5.69 13.07 -5.65
CA GLY A 49 -6.59 13.46 -4.55
C GLY A 49 -6.24 12.85 -3.19
N SER A 50 -5.22 11.99 -3.12
CA SER A 50 -4.65 11.55 -1.85
C SER A 50 -3.97 12.70 -1.09
N ARG A 51 -4.03 12.65 0.24
CA ARG A 51 -3.38 13.58 1.17
C ARG A 51 -2.31 12.85 1.97
N VAL A 52 -1.06 13.24 1.76
CA VAL A 52 0.12 12.64 2.40
C VAL A 52 0.99 13.75 3.01
N ALA A 53 1.73 13.43 4.05
CA ALA A 53 2.74 14.26 4.68
C ALA A 53 4.09 14.23 3.92
N GLY A 54 4.43 13.08 3.33
CA GLY A 54 5.62 12.91 2.48
C GLY A 54 5.42 13.39 1.05
N THR A 55 6.14 12.77 0.11
CA THR A 55 6.03 13.08 -1.33
C THR A 55 5.00 12.18 -1.99
N LEU A 56 4.00 12.76 -2.65
CA LEU A 56 3.03 12.01 -3.46
C LEU A 56 3.56 11.77 -4.88
N VAL A 57 3.62 10.50 -5.29
CA VAL A 57 3.71 10.08 -6.69
C VAL A 57 2.29 9.74 -7.14
N ALA A 58 1.63 10.73 -7.74
CA ALA A 58 0.21 10.67 -8.06
C ALA A 58 -0.08 9.73 -9.24
N VAL A 59 -1.06 8.84 -9.07
CA VAL A 59 -1.62 8.01 -10.13
C VAL A 59 -2.98 8.58 -10.53
N PRO A 60 -3.29 8.78 -11.83
CA PRO A 60 -4.60 9.24 -12.26
C PRO A 60 -5.72 8.34 -11.71
N ALA A 61 -6.82 8.94 -11.28
CA ALA A 61 -7.98 8.20 -10.83
C ALA A 61 -8.68 7.55 -12.03
N GLU A 62 -9.18 6.33 -11.84
CA GLU A 62 -10.14 5.73 -12.77
C GLU A 62 -11.56 6.17 -12.38
N GLU A 63 -12.36 6.50 -13.39
CA GLU A 63 -13.77 6.87 -13.26
C GLU A 63 -14.67 5.68 -13.59
N GLY A 64 -15.87 5.66 -13.02
CA GLY A 64 -16.86 4.61 -13.25
C GLY A 64 -16.71 3.38 -12.35
N ALA A 65 -17.41 2.31 -12.72
CA ALA A 65 -17.39 1.05 -11.98
C ALA A 65 -16.04 0.34 -12.16
N ILE A 66 -15.55 -0.30 -11.11
CA ILE A 66 -14.28 -1.03 -11.14
C ILE A 66 -14.52 -2.44 -11.72
N ASP A 67 -14.48 -2.52 -13.04
CA ASP A 67 -14.43 -3.78 -13.80
C ASP A 67 -12.98 -4.27 -13.99
N ASP A 68 -12.82 -5.40 -14.67
CA ASP A 68 -11.52 -6.02 -14.90
C ASP A 68 -10.58 -5.17 -15.78
N GLU A 69 -11.14 -4.39 -16.71
CA GLU A 69 -10.34 -3.52 -17.57
C GLU A 69 -9.81 -2.32 -16.76
N VAL A 70 -10.66 -1.71 -15.94
CA VAL A 70 -10.29 -0.68 -14.96
C VAL A 70 -9.24 -1.22 -13.99
N ARG A 71 -9.39 -2.46 -13.50
CA ARG A 71 -8.38 -3.13 -12.64
C ARG A 71 -7.04 -3.22 -13.34
N ALA A 72 -7.01 -3.79 -14.54
CA ALA A 72 -5.79 -3.97 -15.31
C ALA A 72 -5.08 -2.64 -15.59
N ARG A 73 -5.82 -1.59 -15.95
CA ARG A 73 -5.29 -0.25 -16.16
C ARG A 73 -4.76 0.38 -14.87
N GLY A 74 -5.50 0.26 -13.77
CA GLY A 74 -5.06 0.74 -12.45
C GLY A 74 -3.75 0.07 -11.99
N HIS A 75 -3.64 -1.25 -12.16
CA HIS A 75 -2.44 -2.02 -11.85
C HIS A 75 -1.26 -1.60 -12.73
N ALA A 76 -1.47 -1.45 -14.04
CA ALA A 76 -0.43 -1.00 -14.97
C ALA A 76 0.11 0.40 -14.60
N ARG A 77 -0.78 1.33 -14.25
CA ARG A 77 -0.36 2.66 -13.81
C ARG A 77 0.35 2.65 -12.47
N HIS A 78 -0.05 1.80 -11.53
CA HIS A 78 0.70 1.62 -10.27
C HIS A 78 2.10 1.06 -10.53
N ARG A 79 2.27 0.05 -11.39
CA ARG A 79 3.59 -0.44 -11.78
C ARG A 79 4.46 0.67 -12.36
N ALA A 80 3.91 1.51 -13.25
CA ALA A 80 4.64 2.64 -13.83
C ALA A 80 5.03 3.71 -12.79
N ALA A 81 4.14 4.01 -11.85
CA ALA A 81 4.39 4.96 -10.77
C ALA A 81 5.44 4.44 -9.78
N ILE A 82 5.38 3.16 -9.42
CA ILE A 82 6.42 2.49 -8.60
C ILE A 82 7.77 2.57 -9.31
N ALA A 83 7.82 2.21 -10.60
CA ALA A 83 9.06 2.30 -11.37
C ALA A 83 9.62 3.72 -11.43
N THR A 84 8.76 4.74 -11.47
CA THR A 84 9.16 6.15 -11.45
C THR A 84 9.73 6.54 -10.09
N ALA A 85 9.02 6.21 -9.00
CA ALA A 85 9.49 6.45 -7.65
C ALA A 85 10.87 5.79 -7.37
N LEU A 86 11.08 4.57 -7.89
CA LEU A 86 12.34 3.84 -7.74
C LEU A 86 13.51 4.44 -8.55
N ARG A 87 13.23 5.14 -9.65
CA ARG A 87 14.26 5.87 -10.41
C ARG A 87 14.62 7.19 -9.73
N ASP A 88 13.61 7.88 -9.20
CA ASP A 88 13.76 9.25 -8.73
C ASP A 88 14.21 9.33 -7.26
N HIS A 89 14.13 8.20 -6.53
CA HIS A 89 14.46 8.14 -5.11
C HIS A 89 15.29 6.90 -4.76
N PRO A 90 16.28 7.03 -3.85
CA PRO A 90 17.04 5.90 -3.34
C PRO A 90 16.22 5.14 -2.28
N VAL A 91 15.25 4.35 -2.72
CA VAL A 91 14.31 3.63 -1.83
C VAL A 91 15.02 2.50 -1.08
N ASP A 92 14.92 2.54 0.26
CA ASP A 92 15.47 1.52 1.15
C ASP A 92 14.47 0.39 1.46
N LEU A 93 13.16 0.66 1.39
CA LEU A 93 12.07 -0.30 1.61
C LEU A 93 10.82 0.09 0.82
N ILE A 94 10.15 -0.90 0.24
CA ILE A 94 8.84 -0.75 -0.41
C ILE A 94 7.78 -1.39 0.48
N HIS A 95 6.71 -0.66 0.80
CA HIS A 95 5.63 -1.12 1.68
C HIS A 95 4.27 -1.07 0.95
N LEU A 96 3.72 -2.24 0.63
CA LEU A 96 2.49 -2.41 -0.14
C LEU A 96 1.27 -2.59 0.78
N HIS A 97 0.17 -1.90 0.48
CA HIS A 97 -1.05 -1.90 1.30
C HIS A 97 -2.33 -2.36 0.57
N GLY A 98 -2.29 -2.60 -0.75
CA GLY A 98 -3.49 -2.97 -1.51
C GLY A 98 -3.79 -4.48 -1.47
N ILE A 99 -5.08 -4.83 -1.57
CA ILE A 99 -5.50 -6.25 -1.66
C ILE A 99 -4.93 -6.93 -2.92
N ASP A 100 -4.80 -6.19 -4.01
CA ASP A 100 -4.30 -6.67 -5.30
C ASP A 100 -2.78 -6.50 -5.44
N PHE A 101 -2.02 -6.38 -4.33
CA PHE A 101 -0.60 -6.00 -4.38
C PHE A 101 0.28 -6.90 -5.26
N SER A 102 -0.08 -8.18 -5.39
CA SER A 102 0.64 -9.14 -6.23
C SER A 102 0.65 -8.75 -7.70
N GLU A 103 -0.35 -7.99 -8.15
CA GLU A 103 -0.49 -7.55 -9.54
C GLU A 103 0.47 -6.41 -9.90
N TYR A 104 1.05 -5.72 -8.93
CA TYR A 104 1.93 -4.57 -9.15
C TYR A 104 3.18 -4.61 -8.27
N LEU A 105 3.71 -5.82 -8.04
CA LEU A 105 5.00 -5.98 -7.40
C LEU A 105 6.10 -5.23 -8.17
N PRO A 106 7.04 -4.59 -7.46
CA PRO A 106 8.17 -3.90 -8.07
C PRO A 106 9.14 -4.92 -8.72
N PRO A 107 10.03 -4.46 -9.61
CA PRO A 107 11.16 -5.28 -10.04
C PRO A 107 12.09 -5.61 -8.84
N PRO A 108 12.91 -6.68 -8.92
CA PRO A 108 13.87 -7.01 -7.88
C PRO A 108 14.82 -5.84 -7.56
N GLY A 109 15.16 -5.67 -6.29
CA GLY A 109 16.08 -4.62 -5.85
C GLY A 109 15.93 -4.31 -4.36
N ALA A 110 15.05 -3.35 -4.04
CA ALA A 110 14.75 -3.00 -2.65
C ALA A 110 13.88 -4.08 -1.99
N PRO A 111 14.04 -4.31 -0.67
CA PRO A 111 13.16 -5.19 0.09
C PRO A 111 11.70 -4.73 0.01
N VAL A 112 10.77 -5.68 -0.02
CA VAL A 112 9.32 -5.43 -0.13
C VAL A 112 8.59 -6.01 1.07
N LEU A 113 7.81 -5.20 1.77
CA LEU A 113 6.86 -5.63 2.78
C LEU A 113 5.44 -5.43 2.25
N ALA A 114 4.62 -6.47 2.21
CA ALA A 114 3.18 -6.33 1.95
C ALA A 114 2.38 -6.56 3.23
N THR A 115 1.53 -5.60 3.59
CA THR A 115 0.60 -5.77 4.71
C THR A 115 -0.74 -6.28 4.22
N LEU A 116 -1.13 -7.47 4.70
CA LEU A 116 -2.42 -8.07 4.41
C LEU A 116 -3.46 -7.47 5.36
N HIS A 117 -4.23 -6.49 4.89
CA HIS A 117 -5.27 -5.79 5.68
C HIS A 117 -6.58 -6.59 5.79
N LEU A 118 -6.66 -7.71 5.07
CA LEU A 118 -7.85 -8.54 4.91
C LEU A 118 -7.49 -9.99 5.23
N PRO A 119 -8.48 -10.87 5.49
CA PRO A 119 -8.22 -12.27 5.75
C PRO A 119 -7.38 -12.92 4.63
N PRO A 120 -6.41 -13.80 4.95
CA PRO A 120 -5.58 -14.46 3.93
C PRO A 120 -6.39 -15.19 2.84
N SER A 121 -7.60 -15.68 3.15
CA SER A 121 -8.49 -16.34 2.19
C SER A 121 -9.01 -15.44 1.07
N TRP A 122 -8.82 -14.12 1.16
CA TRP A 122 -9.21 -13.16 0.14
C TRP A 122 -8.10 -12.90 -0.89
N TYR A 123 -6.92 -13.48 -0.67
CA TYR A 123 -5.79 -13.36 -1.58
C TYR A 123 -5.65 -14.63 -2.41
N PRO A 124 -5.24 -14.52 -3.69
CA PRO A 124 -4.89 -15.69 -4.46
C PRO A 124 -3.69 -16.42 -3.79
N PRO A 125 -3.60 -17.76 -3.87
CA PRO A 125 -2.53 -18.52 -3.21
C PRO A 125 -1.12 -18.01 -3.55
N ASP A 126 -0.91 -17.61 -4.80
CA ASP A 126 0.38 -17.09 -5.28
C ASP A 126 0.77 -15.76 -4.62
N ALA A 127 -0.19 -14.94 -4.19
CA ALA A 127 0.10 -13.71 -3.44
C ALA A 127 0.57 -14.00 -2.00
N LEU A 128 0.18 -15.15 -1.43
CA LEU A 128 0.63 -15.60 -0.11
C LEU A 128 2.02 -16.27 -0.14
N HIS A 129 2.53 -16.54 -1.34
CA HIS A 129 3.85 -17.10 -1.61
C HIS A 129 4.59 -16.29 -2.69
N PRO A 130 4.87 -14.99 -2.43
CA PRO A 130 5.47 -14.11 -3.44
C PRO A 130 6.84 -14.64 -3.86
N ARG A 131 7.01 -14.78 -5.18
CA ARG A 131 8.22 -15.37 -5.79
C ARG A 131 9.42 -14.41 -5.92
N PRO A 132 9.28 -13.07 -5.97
CA PRO A 132 10.44 -12.20 -5.91
C PRO A 132 11.14 -12.35 -4.55
N PRO A 133 12.44 -12.71 -4.51
CA PRO A 133 13.17 -12.80 -3.26
C PRO A 133 13.17 -11.45 -2.55
N GLY A 134 13.14 -11.46 -1.21
CA GLY A 134 13.03 -10.23 -0.43
C GLY A 134 11.63 -9.62 -0.40
N THR A 135 10.58 -10.44 -0.55
CA THR A 135 9.19 -10.05 -0.27
C THR A 135 8.72 -10.71 1.02
N TRP A 136 8.32 -9.91 2.01
CA TRP A 136 7.77 -10.36 3.28
C TRP A 136 6.28 -10.00 3.38
N LEU A 137 5.51 -10.86 4.02
CA LEU A 137 4.09 -10.62 4.29
C LEU A 137 3.88 -10.36 5.78
N HIS A 138 3.06 -9.36 6.09
CA HIS A 138 2.61 -9.06 7.45
C HIS A 138 1.09 -9.03 7.51
N GLY A 139 0.48 -10.01 8.18
CA GLY A 139 -0.96 -10.00 8.44
C GLY A 139 -1.31 -9.09 9.61
N VAL A 140 -2.37 -8.31 9.49
CA VAL A 140 -2.94 -7.62 10.65
C VAL A 140 -3.80 -8.60 11.45
N PRO A 141 -3.75 -8.56 12.79
CA PRO A 141 -4.65 -9.38 13.61
C PRO A 141 -6.10 -9.11 13.23
N ALA A 142 -6.94 -10.16 13.24
CA ALA A 142 -8.37 -9.98 13.03
C ALA A 142 -8.92 -8.96 14.04
N PRO A 143 -9.82 -8.05 13.64
CA PRO A 143 -10.49 -7.20 14.60
C PRO A 143 -11.18 -8.12 15.61
N ARG A 144 -10.89 -7.94 16.90
CA ARG A 144 -11.67 -8.57 17.96
C ARG A 144 -13.08 -8.03 17.79
N SER A 145 -13.99 -8.84 17.24
CA SER A 145 -15.41 -8.57 17.34
C SER A 145 -15.67 -8.38 18.84
N GLY A 146 -16.15 -7.20 19.22
CA GLY A 146 -16.53 -6.95 20.60
C GLY A 146 -17.59 -7.98 20.96
N ALA A 147 -17.20 -9.02 21.69
CA ALA A 147 -18.12 -9.82 22.46
C ALA A 147 -18.75 -8.85 23.48
N ARG A 148 -19.84 -8.20 23.08
CA ARG A 148 -20.82 -7.73 24.05
C ARG A 148 -21.31 -9.00 24.72
N HIS A 149 -20.74 -9.30 25.87
CA HIS A 149 -21.41 -10.12 26.87
C HIS A 149 -22.68 -9.36 27.24
N LEU A 150 -23.76 -9.62 26.50
CA LEU A 150 -25.09 -9.59 27.06
C LEU A 150 -25.24 -10.94 27.76
N ALA A 151 -24.82 -10.99 29.03
CA ALA A 151 -25.34 -11.99 29.93
C ALA A 151 -26.71 -11.50 30.44
N PRO A 152 -27.71 -12.38 30.53
CA PRO A 152 -29.04 -12.05 31.06
C PRO A 152 -29.01 -11.69 32.55
#